data_AF-A0A3A8SJE8-F1
#
_entry.id   AF-A0A3A8SJE8-F1
#
_cell.length_a   1.000
_cell.length_b   1.000
_cell.length_c   1.000
_cell.angle_alpha   90.00
_cell.angle_beta   90.00
_cell.angle_gamma   90.00
#
_symmetry.space_group_name_H-M   'P 1'
#
loop_
_entity.id
_entity.type
_entity.pdbx_description
1 polymer ?
#
loop_
_entity_poly.entity_id
_entity_poly.type
_entity_poly.pdbx_seq_one_letter_code
_entity_poly.pdbx_strand_id
1 'polypeptide(L)'
;MLLTGAPASAQNSEFVKSAQVDLDGDGKPDAVSLTAGEDGKFTLKVGGATLKGDASGNEVPGFQVVDLDTGDKWKELLVQTLGELDDGHRYFVYGYDGKAVKLLGNVHALTEAKGNGIVLVDRWMAFWQKRDKYTLDRKAWKLVHVPQELYAVTAEPGKEVTATVKKSFPLTQSRTGSAVLATTAQGSKVTVLAASVPAKGEVLYLVRSSTGLLGWVPGNVLVESTDGLPLAG
;
A
#
# COMPACT_ATOMS: atom_id res chain seq x y z
N MET A 1 32.22 11.62 -7.58
CA MET A 1 31.12 11.60 -8.57
C MET A 1 30.13 10.55 -8.08
N LEU A 2 29.16 10.94 -7.25
CA LEU A 2 28.11 10.03 -6.77
C LEU A 2 26.99 10.05 -7.81
N LEU A 3 26.77 8.91 -8.47
CA LEU A 3 25.56 8.67 -9.25
C LEU A 3 24.44 8.35 -8.24
N THR A 4 23.65 9.36 -7.88
CA THR A 4 22.36 9.14 -7.24
C THR A 4 21.42 8.56 -8.29
N GLY A 5 21.27 7.23 -8.30
CA GLY A 5 20.21 6.56 -9.05
C GLY A 5 18.86 7.11 -8.58
N ALA A 6 18.04 7.59 -9.51
CA ALA A 6 16.67 7.93 -9.22
C ALA A 6 15.93 6.68 -8.70
N PRO A 7 15.07 6.79 -7.67
CA PRO A 7 14.28 5.64 -7.23
C PRO A 7 13.45 5.14 -8.41
N ALA A 8 13.48 3.83 -8.65
CA ALA A 8 12.60 3.21 -9.63
C ALA A 8 11.15 3.44 -9.17
N SER A 9 10.42 4.31 -9.86
CA SER A 9 8.98 4.34 -9.70
C SER A 9 8.45 3.00 -10.23
N ALA A 10 7.78 2.23 -9.38
CA ALA A 10 7.15 0.97 -9.79
C ALA A 10 6.01 1.16 -10.80
N GLN A 11 5.66 2.42 -11.13
CA GLN A 11 4.49 2.78 -11.92
C GLN A 11 4.77 3.21 -13.36
N ASN A 12 6.03 3.26 -13.83
CA ASN A 12 6.36 3.78 -15.17
C ASN A 12 6.79 2.74 -16.22
N SER A 13 6.70 1.44 -15.94
CA SER A 13 6.89 0.39 -16.95
C SER A 13 5.52 -0.13 -17.44
N GLU A 14 5.29 -0.19 -18.74
CA GLU A 14 4.10 -0.85 -19.28
C GLU A 14 4.04 -2.32 -18.83
N PHE A 15 2.84 -2.82 -18.53
CA PHE A 15 2.64 -4.24 -18.27
C PHE A 15 2.83 -5.02 -19.55
N VAL A 16 3.71 -6.02 -19.49
CA VAL A 16 4.02 -6.88 -20.64
C VAL A 16 3.45 -8.28 -20.43
N LYS A 17 3.24 -9.01 -21.53
CA LYS A 17 2.87 -10.43 -21.51
C LYS A 17 4.07 -11.36 -21.67
N SER A 18 5.21 -10.85 -22.13
CA SER A 18 6.44 -11.60 -22.28
C SER A 18 7.67 -10.70 -22.15
N ALA A 19 8.78 -11.28 -21.69
CA ALA A 19 10.07 -10.61 -21.55
C ALA A 19 11.23 -11.60 -21.63
N GLN A 20 12.43 -11.09 -21.87
CA GLN A 20 13.71 -11.81 -21.73
C GLN A 20 14.57 -11.01 -20.75
N VAL A 21 14.81 -11.54 -19.56
CA VAL A 21 15.50 -10.81 -18.49
C VAL A 21 16.21 -11.75 -17.54
N ASP A 22 17.42 -11.42 -17.12
CA ASP A 22 18.11 -12.13 -16.06
C ASP A 22 17.44 -11.83 -14.70
N LEU A 23 16.70 -12.80 -14.16
CA LEU A 23 15.96 -12.68 -12.90
C LEU A 23 16.74 -13.24 -11.70
N ASP A 24 17.67 -14.17 -11.92
CA ASP A 24 18.41 -14.85 -10.86
C ASP A 24 19.85 -14.37 -10.70
N GLY A 25 20.31 -13.48 -11.57
CA GLY A 25 21.62 -12.86 -11.57
C GLY A 25 22.74 -13.79 -12.02
N ASP A 26 22.45 -14.78 -12.87
CA ASP A 26 23.47 -15.67 -13.47
C ASP A 26 24.11 -15.11 -14.75
N GLY A 27 23.64 -13.95 -15.23
CA GLY A 27 24.11 -13.27 -16.43
C GLY A 27 23.42 -13.72 -17.72
N LYS A 28 22.43 -14.63 -17.66
CA LYS A 28 21.67 -15.10 -18.83
C LYS A 28 20.22 -14.66 -18.73
N PRO A 29 19.61 -14.22 -19.85
CA PRO A 29 18.19 -13.89 -19.85
C PRO A 29 17.30 -15.12 -19.63
N ASP A 30 16.35 -15.00 -18.70
CA ASP A 30 15.23 -15.91 -18.52
C ASP A 30 14.05 -15.50 -19.40
N ALA A 31 13.46 -16.48 -20.09
CA ALA A 31 12.24 -16.28 -20.84
C ALA A 31 11.03 -16.24 -19.88
N VAL A 32 10.35 -15.09 -19.80
CA VAL A 32 9.15 -14.92 -19.00
C VAL A 32 7.93 -14.79 -19.91
N SER A 33 6.84 -15.49 -19.60
CA SER A 33 5.55 -15.28 -20.25
C SER A 33 4.38 -15.45 -19.30
N LEU A 34 3.35 -14.62 -19.50
CA LEU A 34 2.10 -14.67 -18.76
C LEU A 34 0.94 -14.90 -19.73
N THR A 35 0.15 -15.92 -19.45
CA THR A 35 -1.07 -16.24 -20.20
C THR A 35 -2.27 -16.13 -19.26
N ALA A 36 -3.21 -15.25 -19.58
CA ALA A 36 -4.49 -15.19 -18.89
C ALA A 36 -5.35 -16.40 -19.29
N GLY A 37 -6.11 -16.93 -18.33
CA GLY A 37 -7.13 -17.94 -18.51
C GLY A 37 -8.50 -17.42 -18.08
N GLU A 38 -9.49 -18.30 -18.08
CA GLU A 38 -10.85 -17.98 -17.66
C GLU A 38 -10.92 -17.69 -16.14
N ASP A 39 -11.94 -16.93 -15.72
CA ASP A 39 -12.25 -16.61 -14.31
C ASP A 39 -11.06 -16.07 -13.49
N GLY A 40 -10.22 -15.23 -14.11
CA GLY A 40 -9.04 -14.64 -13.47
C GLY A 40 -7.91 -15.62 -13.19
N LYS A 41 -7.99 -16.86 -13.69
CA LYS A 41 -6.84 -17.79 -13.66
C LYS A 41 -5.76 -17.28 -14.58
N PHE A 42 -4.50 -17.57 -14.27
CA PHE A 42 -3.39 -17.28 -15.17
C PHE A 42 -2.26 -18.29 -15.02
N THR A 43 -1.42 -18.38 -16.04
CA THR A 43 -0.19 -19.17 -16.03
C THR A 43 1.00 -18.23 -16.22
N LEU A 44 1.94 -18.27 -15.27
CA LEU A 44 3.22 -17.58 -15.35
C LEU A 44 4.32 -18.62 -15.61
N LYS A 45 5.07 -18.43 -16.70
CA LYS A 45 6.23 -19.26 -17.05
C LYS A 45 7.50 -18.43 -16.95
N VAL A 46 8.55 -19.00 -16.38
CA VAL A 46 9.89 -18.40 -16.26
C VAL A 46 10.92 -19.49 -16.52
N GLY A 47 11.67 -19.38 -17.60
CA GLY A 47 12.56 -20.44 -18.06
C GLY A 47 11.81 -21.77 -18.20
N GLY A 48 12.27 -22.81 -17.49
CA GLY A 48 11.59 -24.11 -17.41
C GLY A 48 10.47 -24.21 -16.37
N ALA A 49 10.31 -23.21 -15.50
CA ALA A 49 9.33 -23.22 -14.42
C ALA A 49 7.95 -22.76 -14.89
N THR A 50 6.90 -23.32 -14.28
CA THR A 50 5.51 -22.92 -14.53
C THR A 50 4.77 -22.79 -13.19
N LEU A 51 4.07 -21.68 -13.02
CA LEU A 51 3.19 -21.40 -11.88
C LEU A 51 1.78 -21.09 -12.38
N LYS A 52 0.77 -21.67 -11.73
CA LYS A 52 -0.63 -21.32 -11.94
C LYS A 52 -1.08 -20.37 -10.84
N GLY A 53 -1.60 -19.21 -11.23
CA GLY A 53 -2.12 -18.19 -10.33
C GLY A 53 -3.62 -18.01 -10.47
N ASP A 54 -4.19 -17.30 -9.50
CA ASP A 54 -5.61 -17.03 -9.38
C ASP A 54 -5.84 -15.59 -8.93
N ALA A 55 -6.43 -14.79 -9.80
CA ALA A 55 -6.79 -13.40 -9.55
C ALA A 55 -8.22 -13.25 -8.97
N SER A 56 -8.87 -14.36 -8.59
CA SER A 56 -10.23 -14.37 -8.01
C SER A 56 -11.26 -13.68 -8.91
N GLY A 57 -11.24 -14.02 -10.21
CA GLY A 57 -12.13 -13.42 -11.22
C GLY A 57 -11.65 -12.10 -11.82
N ASN A 58 -10.62 -11.46 -11.26
CA ASN A 58 -10.12 -10.17 -11.75
C ASN A 58 -9.27 -10.33 -13.02
N GLU A 59 -9.23 -9.29 -13.84
CA GLU A 59 -8.39 -9.26 -15.06
C GLU A 59 -6.91 -9.27 -14.69
N VAL A 60 -6.08 -9.96 -15.49
CA VAL A 60 -4.62 -9.99 -15.34
C VAL A 60 -3.97 -9.36 -16.58
N PRO A 61 -3.72 -8.04 -16.59
CA PRO A 61 -3.22 -7.32 -17.77
C PRO A 61 -1.81 -7.71 -18.18
N GLY A 62 -0.97 -8.17 -17.24
CA GLY A 62 0.40 -8.59 -17.54
C GLY A 62 1.27 -8.60 -16.30
N PHE A 63 2.58 -8.48 -16.52
CA PHE A 63 3.55 -8.33 -15.45
C PHE A 63 4.53 -7.20 -15.73
N GLN A 64 5.20 -6.75 -14.67
CA GLN A 64 6.38 -5.89 -14.72
C GLN A 64 7.56 -6.62 -14.08
N VAL A 65 8.77 -6.30 -14.52
CA VAL A 65 10.00 -6.75 -13.88
C VAL A 65 10.51 -5.60 -13.02
N VAL A 66 10.79 -5.87 -11.75
CA VAL A 66 11.27 -4.87 -10.81
C VAL A 66 12.47 -5.41 -10.04
N ASP A 67 13.33 -4.51 -9.60
CA ASP A 67 14.42 -4.81 -8.69
C ASP A 67 14.05 -4.16 -7.34
N LEU A 68 13.52 -4.97 -6.41
CA LEU A 68 13.08 -4.45 -5.11
C LEU A 68 14.27 -4.23 -4.16
N ASP A 69 15.38 -4.94 -4.34
CA ASP A 69 16.61 -4.83 -3.55
C ASP A 69 17.85 -4.83 -4.46
N THR A 70 18.26 -3.63 -4.87
CA THR A 70 19.42 -3.42 -5.74
C THR A 70 20.76 -3.82 -5.10
N GLY A 71 20.75 -4.14 -3.80
CA GLY A 71 21.90 -4.70 -3.10
C GLY A 71 22.08 -6.20 -3.32
N ASP A 72 21.09 -6.87 -3.92
CA ASP A 72 21.16 -8.27 -4.32
C ASP A 72 21.23 -8.42 -5.85
N LYS A 73 21.17 -9.66 -6.35
CA LYS A 73 21.31 -9.97 -7.78
C LYS A 73 19.99 -10.37 -8.44
N TRP A 74 18.92 -10.46 -7.65
CA TRP A 74 17.63 -10.96 -8.07
C TRP A 74 16.76 -9.83 -8.60
N LYS A 75 15.80 -10.20 -9.45
CA LYS A 75 14.69 -9.34 -9.82
C LYS A 75 13.38 -10.05 -9.55
N GLU A 76 12.35 -9.28 -9.24
CA GLU A 76 11.00 -9.75 -9.00
C GLU A 76 10.08 -9.50 -10.19
N LEU A 77 9.02 -10.30 -10.25
CA LEU A 77 7.92 -10.12 -11.18
C LEU A 77 6.69 -9.62 -10.43
N LEU A 78 6.14 -8.49 -10.86
CA LEU A 78 4.88 -7.95 -10.37
C LEU A 78 3.76 -8.30 -11.35
N VAL A 79 2.86 -9.20 -10.96
CA VAL A 79 1.65 -9.49 -11.72
C VAL A 79 0.51 -8.66 -11.12
N GLN A 80 -0.03 -7.72 -11.90
CA GLN A 80 -1.17 -6.92 -11.46
C GLN A 80 -2.49 -7.64 -11.73
N THR A 81 -3.47 -7.41 -10.87
CA THR A 81 -4.89 -7.68 -11.13
C THR A 81 -5.68 -6.38 -11.19
N LEU A 82 -6.68 -6.33 -12.08
CA LEU A 82 -7.63 -5.24 -12.16
C LEU A 82 -9.01 -5.77 -11.78
N GLY A 83 -9.50 -5.31 -10.62
CA GLY A 83 -10.88 -5.55 -10.20
C GLY A 83 -11.78 -4.37 -10.50
N GLU A 84 -13.09 -4.58 -10.45
CA GLU A 84 -14.09 -3.53 -10.67
C GLU A 84 -14.09 -2.47 -9.56
N LEU A 85 -13.64 -2.83 -8.37
CA LEU A 85 -13.51 -1.96 -7.19
C LEU A 85 -12.04 -1.82 -6.81
N ASP A 86 -11.71 -0.73 -6.09
CA ASP A 86 -10.33 -0.41 -5.70
C ASP A 86 -9.65 -1.55 -4.93
N ASP A 87 -10.41 -2.29 -4.12
CA ASP A 87 -9.94 -3.44 -3.33
C ASP A 87 -9.60 -4.69 -4.13
N GLY A 88 -10.06 -4.77 -5.38
CA GLY A 88 -9.76 -5.78 -6.38
C GLY A 88 -8.47 -5.53 -7.15
N HIS A 89 -7.90 -4.32 -7.07
CA HIS A 89 -6.55 -4.07 -7.57
C HIS A 89 -5.52 -4.70 -6.63
N ARG A 90 -4.72 -5.63 -7.16
CA ARG A 90 -3.66 -6.31 -6.41
C ARG A 90 -2.40 -6.45 -7.24
N TYR A 91 -1.28 -6.57 -6.55
CA TYR A 91 -0.01 -6.99 -7.12
C TYR A 91 0.42 -8.28 -6.44
N PHE A 92 0.58 -9.34 -7.21
CA PHE A 92 1.29 -10.54 -6.78
C PHE A 92 2.77 -10.37 -7.08
N VAL A 93 3.60 -10.52 -6.07
CA VAL A 93 5.06 -10.40 -6.16
C VAL A 93 5.65 -11.80 -6.23
N TYR A 94 6.35 -12.12 -7.31
CA TYR A 94 7.01 -13.41 -7.50
C TYR A 94 8.53 -13.24 -7.57
N GLY A 95 9.24 -14.25 -7.08
CA GLY A 95 10.69 -14.38 -7.31
C GLY A 95 11.02 -15.67 -8.05
N TYR A 96 12.23 -15.72 -8.61
CA TYR A 96 12.79 -16.87 -9.33
C TYR A 96 14.20 -17.20 -8.83
N ASP A 97 14.55 -18.49 -8.71
CA ASP A 97 15.88 -18.95 -8.24
C ASP A 97 16.68 -19.74 -9.28
N GLY A 98 16.38 -19.56 -10.57
CA GLY A 98 16.96 -20.35 -11.65
C GLY A 98 16.29 -21.72 -11.85
N LYS A 99 15.35 -22.10 -10.96
CA LYS A 99 14.66 -23.39 -11.03
C LYS A 99 13.16 -23.30 -10.81
N ALA A 100 12.71 -22.48 -9.88
CA ALA A 100 11.31 -22.38 -9.48
C ALA A 100 10.87 -20.93 -9.32
N VAL A 101 9.64 -20.64 -9.74
CA VAL A 101 8.94 -19.39 -9.45
C VAL A 101 8.14 -19.56 -8.17
N LYS A 102 8.22 -18.60 -7.25
CA LYS A 102 7.51 -18.64 -5.97
C LYS A 102 6.84 -17.31 -5.68
N LEU A 103 5.63 -17.38 -5.16
CA LEU A 103 4.92 -16.20 -4.64
C LEU A 103 5.61 -15.73 -3.36
N LEU A 104 6.03 -14.47 -3.36
CA LEU A 104 6.60 -13.78 -2.19
C LEU A 104 5.48 -13.15 -1.35
N GLY A 105 4.43 -12.65 -1.99
CA GLY A 105 3.26 -12.09 -1.31
C GLY A 105 2.36 -11.35 -2.27
N ASN A 106 1.27 -10.80 -1.76
CA ASN A 106 0.34 -9.97 -2.50
C ASN A 106 0.04 -8.67 -1.75
N VAL A 107 0.00 -7.56 -2.48
CA VAL A 107 -0.26 -6.22 -1.94
C VAL A 107 -1.34 -5.50 -2.74
N HIS A 108 -1.93 -4.44 -2.19
CA HIS A 108 -3.02 -3.69 -2.82
C HIS A 108 -2.51 -2.84 -4.00
N ALA A 109 -1.70 -1.83 -3.71
CA ALA A 109 -1.05 -1.00 -4.70
C ALA A 109 0.42 -0.86 -4.33
N LEU A 110 1.32 -1.49 -5.08
CA LEU A 110 2.76 -1.26 -4.89
C LEU A 110 3.08 0.12 -5.45
N THR A 111 3.14 1.13 -4.58
CA THR A 111 3.32 2.53 -5.01
C THR A 111 4.78 2.93 -5.08
N GLU A 112 5.62 2.37 -4.22
CA GLU A 112 7.05 2.70 -4.21
C GLU A 112 7.93 1.50 -3.81
N ALA A 113 9.02 1.30 -4.55
CA ALA A 113 10.11 0.42 -4.19
C ALA A 113 11.37 1.26 -3.95
N LYS A 114 12.02 1.10 -2.80
CA LYS A 114 13.18 1.91 -2.42
C LYS A 114 14.52 1.34 -2.91
N GLY A 115 14.50 0.16 -3.53
CA GLY A 115 15.70 -0.54 -4.02
C GLY A 115 16.57 -1.11 -2.90
N ASN A 116 16.05 -1.25 -1.69
CA ASN A 116 16.73 -1.82 -0.52
C ASN A 116 15.85 -2.87 0.19
N GLY A 117 14.97 -3.52 -0.57
CA GLY A 117 13.98 -4.48 -0.09
C GLY A 117 12.76 -3.85 0.58
N ILE A 118 12.70 -2.51 0.74
CA ILE A 118 11.51 -1.83 1.26
C ILE A 118 10.53 -1.54 0.14
N VAL A 119 9.29 -1.98 0.37
CA VAL A 119 8.13 -1.72 -0.48
C VAL A 119 7.11 -0.92 0.31
N LEU A 120 6.62 0.17 -0.27
CA LEU A 120 5.52 0.97 0.28
C LEU A 120 4.25 0.72 -0.52
N VAL A 121 3.16 0.57 0.22
CA VAL A 121 1.85 0.22 -0.31
C VAL A 121 0.84 1.22 0.22
N ASP A 122 0.12 1.88 -0.67
CA ASP A 122 -0.94 2.79 -0.29
C ASP A 122 -2.31 2.15 -0.44
N ARG A 123 -3.22 2.50 0.47
CA ARG A 123 -4.63 2.13 0.43
C ARG A 123 -5.49 3.33 0.75
N TRP A 124 -6.50 3.58 -0.07
CA TRP A 124 -7.45 4.64 0.21
C TRP A 124 -8.27 4.36 1.47
N MET A 125 -8.39 5.36 2.33
CA MET A 125 -9.12 5.34 3.59
C MET A 125 -10.16 6.46 3.62
N ALA A 126 -10.95 6.57 2.56
CA ALA A 126 -12.04 7.53 2.33
C ALA A 126 -11.65 9.01 2.15
N PHE A 127 -10.70 9.54 2.92
CA PHE A 127 -10.21 10.93 2.76
C PHE A 127 -8.68 11.08 2.94
N TRP A 128 -7.98 9.96 3.07
CA TRP A 128 -6.52 9.92 3.22
C TRP A 128 -6.00 8.55 2.74
N GLN A 129 -4.69 8.43 2.55
CA GLN A 129 -4.05 7.19 2.12
C GLN A 129 -3.31 6.54 3.29
N LYS A 130 -3.67 5.31 3.65
CA LYS A 130 -2.91 4.48 4.58
C LYS A 130 -1.70 3.93 3.87
N ARG A 131 -0.51 4.34 4.32
CA ARG A 131 0.77 3.86 3.81
C ARG A 131 1.32 2.74 4.67
N ASP A 132 1.28 1.52 4.15
CA ASP A 132 1.91 0.33 4.73
C ASP A 132 3.36 0.16 4.26
N LYS A 133 4.18 -0.42 5.13
CA LYS A 133 5.54 -0.83 4.82
C LYS A 133 5.63 -2.33 4.77
N TYR A 134 6.31 -2.84 3.76
CA TYR A 134 6.72 -4.23 3.65
C TYR A 134 8.23 -4.33 3.46
N THR A 135 8.80 -5.44 3.90
CA THR A 135 10.21 -5.79 3.65
C THR A 135 10.30 -7.11 2.91
N LEU A 136 11.09 -7.15 1.86
CA LEU A 136 11.45 -8.38 1.16
C LEU A 136 12.37 -9.22 2.03
N ASP A 137 11.91 -10.41 2.40
CA ASP A 137 12.73 -11.47 3.00
C ASP A 137 12.95 -12.56 1.95
N ARG A 138 14.05 -12.42 1.20
CA ARG A 138 14.42 -13.36 0.13
C ARG A 138 14.79 -14.73 0.67
N LYS A 139 15.29 -14.82 1.90
CA LYS A 139 15.65 -16.11 2.53
C LYS A 139 14.40 -16.90 2.87
N ALA A 140 13.39 -16.23 3.41
CA ALA A 140 12.10 -16.83 3.73
C ALA A 140 11.13 -16.91 2.54
N TRP A 141 11.50 -16.31 1.39
CA TRP A 141 10.65 -16.17 0.21
C TRP A 141 9.33 -15.46 0.50
N LYS A 142 9.41 -14.33 1.21
CA LYS A 142 8.22 -13.60 1.66
C LYS A 142 8.38 -12.10 1.54
N LEU A 143 7.28 -11.44 1.25
CA LEU A 143 7.11 -10.02 1.50
C LEU A 143 6.42 -9.88 2.86
N VAL A 144 7.13 -9.32 3.83
CA VAL A 144 6.72 -9.27 5.24
C VAL A 144 6.15 -7.90 5.57
N HIS A 145 4.90 -7.83 6.02
CA HIS A 145 4.31 -6.58 6.51
C HIS A 145 5.03 -6.14 7.78
N VAL A 146 5.38 -4.85 7.86
CA VAL A 146 5.93 -4.22 9.05
C VAL A 146 4.83 -3.35 9.66
N PRO A 147 4.15 -3.82 10.73
CA PRO A 147 3.03 -3.09 11.32
C PRO A 147 3.47 -1.74 11.89
N GLN A 148 2.62 -0.75 11.73
CA GLN A 148 2.76 0.56 12.36
C GLN A 148 1.63 0.73 13.38
N GLU A 149 1.97 1.26 14.56
CA GLU A 149 0.97 1.58 15.58
C GLU A 149 0.03 2.69 15.09
N LEU A 150 0.59 3.69 14.39
CA LEU A 150 -0.10 4.85 13.89
C LEU A 150 0.33 5.17 12.46
N TYR A 151 -0.61 5.74 11.72
CA TYR A 151 -0.40 6.20 10.35
C TYR A 151 -0.61 7.70 10.30
N ALA A 152 0.30 8.41 9.64
CA ALA A 152 0.13 9.84 9.39
C ALA A 152 -1.09 10.06 8.49
N VAL A 153 -1.93 11.03 8.84
CA VAL A 153 -3.10 11.42 8.04
C VAL A 153 -2.75 12.70 7.29
N THR A 154 -2.57 12.57 5.99
CA THR A 154 -2.23 13.69 5.09
C THR A 154 -3.07 13.60 3.83
N ALA A 155 -3.49 14.74 3.28
CA ALA A 155 -4.21 14.79 2.00
C ALA A 155 -3.26 14.44 0.84
N GLU A 156 -2.02 14.92 0.94
CA GLU A 156 -0.89 14.64 0.07
C GLU A 156 0.38 14.68 0.94
N PRO A 157 1.53 14.13 0.49
CA PRO A 157 2.78 14.24 1.24
C PRO A 157 3.07 15.67 1.69
N GLY A 158 3.11 15.89 3.01
CA GLY A 158 3.37 17.20 3.62
C GLY A 158 2.17 18.14 3.75
N LYS A 159 0.96 17.75 3.30
CA LYS A 159 -0.26 18.56 3.46
C LYS A 159 -1.16 17.99 4.58
N GLU A 160 -1.36 18.80 5.61
CA GLU A 160 -2.27 18.48 6.71
C GLU A 160 -3.72 18.32 6.23
N VAL A 161 -4.48 17.41 6.86
CA VAL A 161 -5.94 17.32 6.67
C VAL A 161 -6.61 18.20 7.71
N THR A 162 -7.30 19.25 7.27
CA THR A 162 -8.06 20.15 8.16
C THR A 162 -9.55 20.10 7.85
N ALA A 163 -10.38 20.19 8.89
CA ALA A 163 -11.83 20.20 8.76
C ALA A 163 -12.46 21.27 9.67
N THR A 164 -13.66 21.73 9.31
CA THR A 164 -14.46 22.67 10.10
C THR A 164 -15.49 21.90 10.90
N VAL A 165 -15.59 22.18 12.20
CA VAL A 165 -16.54 21.52 13.11
C VAL A 165 -17.94 22.06 12.86
N LYS A 166 -18.85 21.25 12.33
CA LYS A 166 -20.28 21.61 12.18
C LYS A 166 -21.14 21.22 13.38
N LYS A 167 -20.71 20.21 14.14
CA LYS A 167 -21.34 19.75 15.38
C LYS A 167 -20.25 19.52 16.42
N SER A 168 -20.41 20.02 17.64
CA SER A 168 -19.45 19.78 18.72
C SER A 168 -19.33 18.29 19.06
N PHE A 169 -18.10 17.83 19.33
CA PHE A 169 -17.80 16.45 19.72
C PHE A 169 -16.64 16.39 20.74
N PRO A 170 -16.61 15.36 21.60
CA PRO A 170 -15.53 15.19 22.56
C PRO A 170 -14.25 14.66 21.91
N LEU A 171 -13.12 15.14 22.40
CA LEU A 171 -11.79 14.57 22.19
C LEU A 171 -11.39 13.82 23.45
N THR A 172 -11.11 12.51 23.35
CA THR A 172 -10.72 11.68 24.50
C THR A 172 -9.21 11.64 24.70
N GLN A 173 -8.77 11.43 25.93
CA GLN A 173 -7.35 11.37 26.28
C GLN A 173 -6.64 10.15 25.68
N SER A 174 -7.34 9.03 25.51
CA SER A 174 -6.77 7.78 24.99
C SER A 174 -7.73 7.08 24.03
N ARG A 175 -7.18 6.15 23.24
CA ARG A 175 -7.94 5.34 22.27
C ARG A 175 -8.98 4.43 22.91
N THR A 176 -8.79 4.03 24.16
CA THR A 176 -9.62 3.04 24.86
C THR A 176 -10.39 3.62 26.04
N GLY A 177 -10.10 4.86 26.43
CA GLY A 177 -10.73 5.54 27.56
C GLY A 177 -11.86 6.46 27.15
N SER A 178 -12.75 6.75 28.09
CA SER A 178 -13.86 7.69 27.92
C SER A 178 -13.58 9.08 28.51
N ALA A 179 -12.43 9.28 29.15
CA ALA A 179 -12.06 10.56 29.73
C ALA A 179 -11.94 11.64 28.64
N VAL A 180 -12.81 12.65 28.72
CA VAL A 180 -12.86 13.77 27.79
C VAL A 180 -11.77 14.77 28.16
N LEU A 181 -10.86 15.04 27.23
CA LEU A 181 -9.81 16.05 27.36
C LEU A 181 -10.35 17.44 26.98
N ALA A 182 -11.16 17.51 25.92
CA ALA A 182 -11.75 18.73 25.43
C ALA A 182 -13.02 18.43 24.62
N THR A 183 -13.90 19.42 24.47
CA THR A 183 -15.02 19.38 23.52
C THR A 183 -14.78 20.43 22.44
N THR A 184 -14.90 20.05 21.18
CA THR A 184 -14.71 20.97 20.06
C THR A 184 -15.81 22.04 20.02
N ALA A 185 -15.45 23.26 19.64
CA ALA A 185 -16.42 24.33 19.43
C ALA A 185 -16.98 24.27 18.01
N GLN A 186 -18.29 24.39 17.83
CA GLN A 186 -18.88 24.53 16.51
C GLN A 186 -18.31 25.77 15.78
N GLY A 187 -18.04 25.63 14.49
CA GLY A 187 -17.37 26.62 13.65
C GLY A 187 -15.85 26.66 13.78
N SER A 188 -15.26 25.96 14.75
CA SER A 188 -13.79 25.89 14.89
C SER A 188 -13.17 24.96 13.84
N LYS A 189 -11.85 25.09 13.65
CA LYS A 189 -11.06 24.16 12.82
C LYS A 189 -10.39 23.10 13.67
N VAL A 190 -10.25 21.92 13.08
CA VAL A 190 -9.45 20.81 13.60
C VAL A 190 -8.48 20.31 12.53
N THR A 191 -7.32 19.81 12.95
CA THR A 191 -6.37 19.10 12.10
C THR A 191 -6.35 17.63 12.46
N VAL A 192 -6.52 16.73 11.49
CA VAL A 192 -6.36 15.29 11.67
C VAL A 192 -4.89 14.94 11.45
N LEU A 193 -4.23 14.40 12.48
CA LEU A 193 -2.79 14.17 12.46
C LEU A 193 -2.41 12.73 12.16
N ALA A 194 -3.11 11.79 12.81
CA ALA A 194 -2.79 10.38 12.72
C ALA A 194 -4.04 9.52 12.88
N ALA A 195 -3.96 8.29 12.39
CA ALA A 195 -4.99 7.27 12.53
C ALA A 195 -4.43 6.01 13.18
N SER A 196 -5.21 5.44 14.09
CA SER A 196 -5.05 4.08 14.60
C SER A 196 -6.06 3.20 13.87
N VAL A 197 -5.56 2.28 13.05
CA VAL A 197 -6.39 1.41 12.20
C VAL A 197 -6.36 -0.01 12.77
N PRO A 198 -7.38 -0.43 13.55
CA PRO A 198 -7.42 -1.78 14.09
C PRO A 198 -7.73 -2.82 13.00
N ALA A 199 -7.38 -4.09 13.26
CA ALA A 199 -7.75 -5.18 12.36
C ALA A 199 -9.27 -5.40 12.26
N LYS A 200 -10.01 -5.05 13.32
CA LYS A 200 -11.47 -5.05 13.40
C LYS A 200 -11.93 -3.87 14.24
N GLY A 201 -13.02 -3.23 13.83
CA GLY A 201 -13.63 -2.10 14.52
C GLY A 201 -13.33 -0.75 13.88
N GLU A 202 -13.69 0.30 14.61
CA GLU A 202 -13.67 1.68 14.13
C GLU A 202 -12.24 2.25 14.07
N VAL A 203 -11.94 3.03 13.03
CA VAL A 203 -10.68 3.78 12.95
C VAL A 203 -10.74 4.96 13.92
N LEU A 204 -9.71 5.10 14.74
CA LEU A 204 -9.59 6.22 15.68
C LEU A 204 -8.61 7.24 15.15
N TYR A 205 -8.97 8.51 15.23
CA TYR A 205 -8.15 9.62 14.74
C TYR A 205 -7.61 10.45 15.89
N LEU A 206 -6.32 10.77 15.84
CA LEU A 206 -5.71 11.78 16.68
C LEU A 206 -5.91 13.14 16.02
N VAL A 207 -6.58 14.04 16.74
CA VAL A 207 -7.00 15.34 16.24
C VAL A 207 -6.42 16.45 17.10
N ARG A 208 -5.93 17.50 16.45
CA ARG A 208 -5.55 18.77 17.07
C ARG A 208 -6.69 19.77 16.99
N SER A 209 -7.15 20.27 18.12
CA SER A 209 -8.12 21.36 18.18
C SER A 209 -7.50 22.70 17.79
N SER A 210 -8.35 23.72 17.55
CA SER A 210 -7.91 25.11 17.34
C SER A 210 -7.15 25.72 18.55
N THR A 211 -7.34 25.15 19.74
CA THR A 211 -6.61 25.54 20.97
C THR A 211 -5.29 24.79 21.15
N GLY A 212 -4.94 23.90 20.23
CA GLY A 212 -3.70 23.11 20.27
C GLY A 212 -3.75 21.84 21.12
N LEU A 213 -4.92 21.48 21.67
CA LEU A 213 -5.07 20.23 22.43
C LEU A 213 -5.18 19.04 21.47
N LEU A 214 -4.55 17.92 21.84
CA LEU A 214 -4.55 16.67 21.07
C LEU A 214 -5.43 15.64 21.76
N GLY A 215 -6.37 15.06 21.04
CA GLY A 215 -7.17 13.95 21.56
C GLY A 215 -7.73 13.04 20.48
N TRP A 216 -8.25 11.91 20.92
CA TRP A 216 -8.77 10.85 20.06
C TRP A 216 -10.26 11.03 19.78
N VAL A 217 -10.68 10.66 18.58
CA VAL A 217 -12.09 10.64 18.18
C VAL A 217 -12.36 9.45 17.25
N PRO A 218 -13.51 8.78 17.37
CA PRO A 218 -13.98 7.81 16.38
C PRO A 218 -14.16 8.43 14.99
N GLY A 219 -13.84 7.66 13.94
CA GLY A 219 -13.93 8.10 12.55
C GLY A 219 -15.33 8.53 12.14
N ASN A 220 -16.35 7.74 12.49
CA ASN A 220 -17.75 8.10 12.27
C ASN A 220 -18.11 9.45 12.90
N VAL A 221 -17.72 9.69 14.16
CA VAL A 221 -17.96 10.96 14.86
C VAL A 221 -17.26 12.11 14.14
N LEU A 222 -16.00 11.92 13.73
CA LEU A 222 -15.23 12.93 13.00
C LEU A 222 -15.91 13.30 11.67
N VAL A 223 -16.28 12.30 10.86
CA VAL A 223 -16.89 12.51 9.54
C VAL A 223 -18.28 13.14 9.66
N GLU A 224 -19.13 12.64 10.56
CA GLU A 224 -20.48 13.18 10.75
C GLU A 224 -20.48 14.60 11.34
N SER A 225 -19.44 14.97 12.09
CA SER A 225 -19.41 16.22 12.85
C SER A 225 -18.57 17.32 12.21
N THR A 226 -17.95 17.05 11.06
CA THR A 226 -17.11 18.02 10.35
C THR A 226 -17.49 18.18 8.88
N ASP A 227 -17.05 19.30 8.29
CA ASP A 227 -17.09 19.59 6.86
C ASP A 227 -15.66 19.87 6.34
N GLY A 228 -15.43 19.63 5.05
CA GLY A 228 -14.14 19.95 4.39
C GLY A 228 -13.09 18.84 4.45
N LEU A 229 -13.43 17.65 4.97
CA LEU A 229 -12.62 16.46 4.72
C LEU A 229 -12.64 16.14 3.21
N PRO A 230 -11.51 15.78 2.59
CA PRO A 230 -11.42 15.47 1.16
C PRO A 230 -11.95 14.05 0.89
N LEU A 231 -13.22 13.83 1.20
CA LEU A 231 -13.91 12.57 0.96
C LEU A 231 -13.97 12.30 -0.56
N ALA A 232 -13.83 11.04 -0.95
CA ALA A 232 -14.19 10.63 -2.30
C ALA A 232 -15.68 10.93 -2.55
N GLY A 233 -15.97 11.58 -3.68
CA GLY A 233 -17.33 11.78 -4.19
C GLY A 233 -17.84 10.58 -4.96
#